data_AF-A0A950RSE8-F1
#
_entry.id   AF-A0A950RSE8-F1
#
_cell.length_a   1.000
_cell.length_b   1.000
_cell.length_c   1.000
_cell.angle_alpha   90.00
_cell.angle_beta   90.00
_cell.angle_gamma   90.00
#
_symmetry.space_group_name_H-M   'P 1'
#
loop_
_entity.id
_entity.type
_entity.pdbx_description
1 polymer ?
#
loop_
_entity_poly.entity_id
_entity_poly.type
_entity_poly.pdbx_seq_one_letter_code
_entity_poly.pdbx_strand_id
1 'polypeptide(L)'
;VRIIEEVRSGKVTYEAGKGIITDIKQVGGYPEYRGDPTLDSDGDGIPDWWEIKYGLDPHNPSDAARDSNGDGYSNLEKYLNGIDPGKRLDFKDPKNNVTTLTRDKLFPPGP
;
A
#
# COMPACT_ATOMS: atom_id res chain seq x y z
N VAL A 1 10.16 24.00 12.13
CA VAL A 1 10.00 23.74 10.67
C VAL A 1 11.04 24.56 9.93
N ARG A 2 11.95 23.91 9.21
CA ARG A 2 13.16 24.50 8.59
C ARG A 2 12.89 25.77 7.78
N ILE A 3 11.84 25.76 6.95
CA ILE A 3 11.48 26.91 6.08
C ILE A 3 11.18 28.18 6.89
N ILE A 4 10.56 28.05 8.07
CA ILE A 4 10.21 29.21 8.91
C ILE A 4 11.47 29.87 9.51
N GLU A 5 12.49 29.08 9.86
CA GLU A 5 13.74 29.61 10.41
C GLU A 5 14.65 30.23 9.33
N GLU A 6 14.71 29.63 8.14
CA GLU A 6 15.50 30.17 7.02
C GLU A 6 14.93 31.50 6.50
N VAL A 7 13.60 31.62 6.40
CA VAL A 7 12.93 32.89 6.06
C VAL A 7 13.16 33.95 7.13
N ARG A 8 13.13 33.58 8.41
CA ARG A 8 13.32 34.52 9.53
C ARG A 8 14.77 34.97 9.69
N SER A 9 15.75 34.11 9.41
CA SER A 9 17.16 34.40 9.62
C SER A 9 17.91 34.88 8.37
N GLY A 10 17.33 34.71 7.18
CA GLY A 10 17.98 35.05 5.90
C GLY A 10 19.19 34.17 5.58
N LYS A 11 19.46 33.14 6.39
CA LYS A 11 20.54 32.18 6.17
C LYS A 11 19.97 30.87 5.66
N VAL A 12 20.57 30.38 4.59
CA VAL A 12 20.18 29.13 3.95
C VAL A 12 21.11 28.02 4.42
N THR A 13 20.56 26.90 4.87
CA THR A 13 21.38 25.78 5.38
C THR A 13 22.01 24.92 4.28
N TYR A 14 21.52 25.02 3.05
CA TYR A 14 22.09 24.34 1.88
C TYR A 14 22.46 25.35 0.80
N GLU A 15 23.76 25.58 0.63
CA GLU A 15 24.28 26.53 -0.36
C GLU A 15 24.13 26.01 -1.81
N ALA A 16 24.21 24.68 -1.99
CA ALA A 16 23.91 24.01 -3.25
C ALA A 16 22.39 24.06 -3.53
N GLY A 17 21.96 25.13 -4.22
CA GLY A 17 20.56 25.40 -4.55
C GLY A 17 20.05 26.76 -4.05
N LYS A 18 20.83 27.50 -3.24
CA LYS A 18 20.47 28.84 -2.72
C LYS A 18 19.06 28.92 -2.10
N GLY A 19 18.60 27.84 -1.47
CA GLY A 19 17.29 27.77 -0.82
C GLY A 19 16.22 27.08 -1.65
N ILE A 20 16.52 26.72 -2.89
CA ILE A 20 15.72 25.77 -3.66
C ILE A 20 16.07 24.36 -3.23
N ILE A 21 15.04 23.57 -2.94
CA ILE A 21 15.17 22.13 -2.67
C ILE A 21 15.55 21.45 -3.99
N THR A 22 16.79 20.99 -4.09
CA THR A 22 17.33 20.26 -5.25
C THR A 22 17.40 18.75 -5.02
N ASP A 23 17.32 18.32 -3.76
CA ASP A 23 17.32 16.90 -3.38
C ASP A 23 16.31 16.66 -2.26
N ILE A 24 15.53 15.59 -2.36
CA ILE A 24 14.51 15.20 -1.38
C ILE A 24 15.09 15.02 0.04
N LYS A 25 16.37 14.65 0.16
CA LYS A 25 17.09 14.54 1.44
C LYS A 25 17.18 15.86 2.19
N GLN A 26 17.11 17.00 1.51
CA GLN A 26 17.15 18.33 2.13
C GLN A 26 15.90 18.62 2.98
N VAL A 27 14.82 17.85 2.84
CA VAL A 27 13.60 17.94 3.65
C VAL A 27 13.30 16.70 4.47
N GLY A 28 14.31 15.84 4.68
CA GLY A 28 14.17 14.61 5.48
C GLY A 28 14.20 13.31 4.67
N GLY A 29 14.15 13.38 3.34
CA GLY A 29 14.21 12.20 2.46
C GLY A 29 12.95 11.32 2.51
N TYR A 30 12.95 10.25 1.71
CA TYR A 30 11.95 9.20 1.85
C TYR A 30 12.28 8.33 3.08
N PRO A 31 11.27 7.83 3.80
CA PRO A 31 11.50 6.83 4.84
C PRO A 31 12.18 5.60 4.22
N GLU A 32 13.20 5.08 4.90
CA GLU A 32 13.78 3.78 4.56
C GLU A 32 12.74 2.70 4.86
N TYR A 33 12.26 2.03 3.82
CA TYR A 33 11.35 0.91 3.99
C TYR A 33 12.13 -0.31 4.45
N ARG A 34 12.07 -0.62 5.76
CA ARG A 34 12.70 -1.80 6.38
C ARG A 34 11.70 -2.94 6.54
N GLY A 35 10.90 -3.17 5.49
CA GLY A 35 10.04 -4.34 5.42
C GLY A 35 10.78 -5.46 4.72
N ASP A 36 10.78 -6.66 5.29
CA ASP A 36 11.12 -7.85 4.53
C ASP A 36 10.02 -8.08 3.48
N PRO A 37 10.35 -8.12 2.18
CA PRO A 37 9.36 -8.45 1.17
C PRO A 37 8.83 -9.85 1.45
N THR A 38 7.50 -9.99 1.41
CA THR A 38 6.88 -11.31 1.49
C THR A 38 7.25 -12.12 0.25
N LEU A 39 7.43 -13.43 0.41
CA LEU A 39 7.67 -14.33 -0.71
C LEU A 39 6.44 -14.35 -1.64
N ASP A 40 6.71 -14.22 -2.93
CA ASP A 40 5.78 -14.28 -4.07
C ASP A 40 6.52 -15.13 -5.12
N SER A 41 6.14 -16.40 -5.22
CA SER A 41 6.88 -17.44 -5.94
C SER A 41 6.71 -17.37 -7.46
N ASP A 42 5.58 -16.84 -7.95
CA ASP A 42 5.30 -16.71 -9.37
C ASP A 42 5.35 -15.26 -9.90
N GLY A 43 5.46 -14.29 -9.00
CA GLY A 43 5.69 -12.89 -9.31
C GLY A 43 4.44 -12.15 -9.79
N ASP A 44 3.25 -12.59 -9.38
CA ASP A 44 1.98 -12.01 -9.81
C ASP A 44 1.49 -10.85 -8.94
N GLY A 45 2.20 -10.57 -7.84
CA GLY A 45 1.90 -9.51 -6.90
C GLY A 45 1.06 -9.93 -5.69
N ILE A 46 0.70 -11.21 -5.58
CA ILE A 46 0.07 -11.81 -4.40
C ILE A 46 1.12 -12.66 -3.65
N PRO A 47 1.27 -12.53 -2.33
CA PRO A 47 2.19 -13.39 -1.58
C PRO A 47 1.69 -14.83 -1.43
N ASP A 48 2.60 -15.80 -1.46
CA ASP A 48 2.31 -17.25 -1.35
C ASP A 48 1.41 -17.58 -0.15
N TRP A 49 1.66 -16.93 1.00
CA TRP A 49 0.90 -17.19 2.23
C TRP A 49 -0.57 -16.78 2.10
N TRP A 50 -0.85 -15.73 1.31
CA TRP A 50 -2.20 -15.26 1.04
C TRP A 50 -2.89 -16.22 0.07
N GLU A 51 -2.20 -16.62 -0.98
CA GLU A 51 -2.70 -17.57 -1.97
C GLU A 51 -3.08 -18.91 -1.34
N ILE A 52 -2.17 -19.50 -0.55
CA ILE A 52 -2.41 -20.74 0.20
C ILE A 52 -3.62 -20.60 1.12
N LYS A 53 -3.77 -19.44 1.78
CA LYS A 53 -4.88 -19.18 2.70
C LYS A 53 -6.23 -19.16 1.99
N TYR A 54 -6.29 -18.66 0.75
CA TYR A 54 -7.54 -18.51 0.00
C TYR A 54 -7.72 -19.52 -1.14
N GLY A 55 -6.82 -20.51 -1.25
CA GLY A 55 -6.91 -21.60 -2.21
C GLY A 55 -6.54 -21.20 -3.64
N LEU A 56 -5.71 -20.18 -3.80
CA LEU A 56 -5.02 -19.84 -5.05
C LEU A 56 -3.74 -20.68 -5.18
N ASP A 57 -3.08 -20.62 -6.33
CA ASP A 57 -1.89 -21.41 -6.66
C ASP A 57 -0.63 -20.54 -6.74
N PRO A 58 0.28 -20.58 -5.74
CA PRO A 58 1.51 -19.77 -5.69
C PRO A 58 2.52 -19.96 -6.82
N HIS A 59 2.24 -20.85 -7.77
CA HIS A 59 3.09 -21.13 -8.91
C HIS A 59 2.38 -20.81 -10.23
N ASN A 60 1.22 -20.18 -10.20
CA ASN A 60 0.39 -19.87 -11.35
C ASN A 60 0.04 -18.37 -11.41
N PRO A 61 0.88 -17.56 -12.08
CA PRO A 61 0.76 -16.10 -12.02
C PRO A 61 -0.46 -15.54 -12.79
N SER A 62 -1.17 -16.43 -13.48
CA SER A 62 -2.38 -16.05 -14.21
C SER A 62 -3.61 -16.02 -13.30
N ASP A 63 -3.55 -16.58 -12.10
CA ASP A 63 -4.71 -16.61 -11.21
C ASP A 63 -4.94 -15.30 -10.45
N ALA A 64 -3.92 -14.47 -10.20
CA ALA A 64 -4.08 -13.09 -9.72
C ALA A 64 -5.09 -12.29 -10.54
N ALA A 65 -5.01 -12.39 -11.88
CA ALA A 65 -5.88 -11.65 -12.80
C ALA A 65 -7.27 -12.27 -12.95
N ARG A 66 -7.53 -13.46 -12.41
CA ARG A 66 -8.82 -14.14 -12.55
C ARG A 66 -9.83 -13.61 -11.54
N ASP A 67 -11.07 -13.49 -11.99
CA ASP A 67 -12.23 -13.38 -11.13
C ASP A 67 -12.73 -14.81 -10.82
N SER A 68 -12.29 -15.35 -9.69
CA SER A 68 -12.61 -16.72 -9.29
C SER A 68 -14.08 -16.93 -8.91
N ASN A 69 -14.85 -15.86 -8.66
CA ASN A 69 -16.22 -15.99 -8.11
C ASN A 69 -17.30 -15.19 -8.85
N GLY A 70 -16.95 -14.51 -9.94
CA GLY A 70 -17.89 -13.86 -10.85
C GLY A 70 -18.55 -12.61 -10.25
N ASP A 71 -17.86 -11.89 -9.37
CA ASP A 71 -18.31 -10.58 -8.86
C ASP A 71 -17.69 -9.37 -9.59
N GLY A 72 -16.78 -9.60 -10.52
CA GLY A 72 -16.13 -8.58 -11.32
C GLY A 72 -14.83 -8.04 -10.74
N TYR A 73 -14.32 -8.63 -9.65
CA TYR A 73 -13.01 -8.29 -9.08
C TYR A 73 -12.02 -9.43 -9.27
N SER A 74 -10.82 -9.09 -9.71
CA SER A 74 -9.68 -10.02 -9.77
C SER A 74 -9.20 -10.40 -8.36
N ASN A 75 -8.52 -11.54 -8.25
CA ASN A 75 -7.91 -11.98 -6.99
C ASN A 75 -6.86 -10.97 -6.47
N LEU A 76 -6.13 -10.31 -7.37
CA LEU A 76 -5.18 -9.25 -7.04
C LEU A 76 -5.87 -8.02 -6.42
N GLU A 77 -6.96 -7.54 -7.02
CA GLU A 77 -7.73 -6.42 -6.45
C GLU A 77 -8.27 -6.78 -5.07
N LYS A 78 -8.69 -8.03 -4.87
CA LYS A 78 -9.17 -8.50 -3.57
C LYS A 78 -8.04 -8.54 -2.54
N TYR A 79 -6.85 -9.00 -2.91
CA TYR A 79 -5.66 -8.93 -2.05
C TYR A 79 -5.34 -7.49 -1.63
N LEU A 80 -5.28 -6.56 -2.58
CA LEU A 80 -4.97 -5.15 -2.31
C LEU A 80 -5.99 -4.47 -1.39
N ASN A 81 -7.24 -4.93 -1.42
CA ASN A 81 -8.31 -4.41 -0.57
C ASN A 81 -8.54 -5.24 0.71
N GLY A 82 -7.75 -6.31 0.93
CA GLY A 82 -7.93 -7.23 2.07
C GLY A 82 -9.28 -7.97 2.05
N ILE A 83 -9.83 -8.18 0.86
CA ILE A 83 -11.09 -8.89 0.61
C ILE A 83 -10.78 -10.37 0.39
N ASP A 84 -11.65 -11.24 0.89
CA ASP A 84 -11.59 -12.68 0.67
C ASP A 84 -11.92 -13.02 -0.81
N PRO A 85 -11.00 -13.62 -1.59
CA PRO A 85 -11.22 -14.05 -2.97
C PRO A 85 -12.40 -15.01 -3.16
N GLY A 86 -12.74 -15.81 -2.15
CA GLY A 86 -13.89 -16.71 -2.17
C GLY A 86 -15.22 -16.01 -1.90
N LYS A 87 -15.23 -14.78 -1.40
CA LYS A 87 -16.46 -14.03 -1.15
C LYS A 87 -16.89 -13.25 -2.37
N ARG A 88 -18.09 -13.56 -2.83
CA ARG A 88 -18.78 -12.83 -3.89
C ARG A 88 -19.34 -11.52 -3.33
N LEU A 89 -18.87 -10.38 -3.81
CA LEU A 89 -19.41 -9.06 -3.46
C LEU A 89 -20.53 -8.65 -4.42
N ASP A 90 -21.68 -8.26 -3.87
CA ASP A 90 -22.73 -7.62 -4.66
C ASP A 90 -22.68 -6.11 -4.41
N PHE A 91 -22.12 -5.35 -5.35
CA PHE A 91 -22.01 -3.90 -5.25
C PHE A 91 -23.37 -3.18 -5.29
N LYS A 92 -24.46 -3.89 -5.65
CA LYS A 92 -25.82 -3.36 -5.57
C LYS A 92 -26.43 -3.49 -4.18
N ASP A 93 -25.84 -4.29 -3.30
CA ASP A 93 -26.25 -4.36 -1.89
C ASP A 93 -25.61 -3.20 -1.10
N PRO A 94 -26.42 -2.27 -0.55
CA PRO A 94 -25.91 -1.16 0.26
C PRO A 94 -25.06 -1.60 1.46
N LYS A 95 -25.22 -2.84 1.95
CA LYS A 95 -24.42 -3.39 3.06
C LYS A 95 -22.95 -3.59 2.70
N ASN A 96 -22.63 -3.71 1.41
CA ASN A 96 -21.26 -3.88 0.94
C ASN A 96 -20.53 -2.54 0.75
N ASN A 97 -21.24 -1.41 0.84
CA ASN A 97 -20.65 -0.05 0.76
C ASN A 97 -20.10 0.40 2.12
N VAL A 98 -19.13 -0.34 2.65
CA VAL A 98 -18.43 -0.01 3.91
C VAL A 98 -17.20 0.85 3.61
N THR A 99 -17.08 2.00 4.26
CA THR A 99 -15.86 2.81 4.20
C THR A 99 -14.89 2.36 5.28
N THR A 100 -13.67 1.97 4.89
CA THR A 100 -12.56 1.62 5.79
C THR A 100 -11.96 2.82 6.54
N LEU A 101 -12.59 4.00 6.46
CA LEU A 101 -12.25 5.21 7.21
C LEU A 101 -12.78 5.23 8.65
N THR A 102 -13.21 4.09 9.18
CA THR A 102 -13.49 3.97 10.62
C THR A 102 -12.14 3.97 11.36
N ARG A 103 -11.96 5.01 12.20
CA ARG A 103 -10.74 5.47 12.88
C ARG A 103 -9.93 4.39 13.63
N ASP A 104 -10.50 3.21 13.84
CA ASP A 104 -10.02 2.21 14.81
C ASP A 104 -9.07 1.15 14.24
N LYS A 105 -8.88 1.10 12.90
CA LYS A 105 -8.07 0.04 12.26
C LYS A 105 -6.77 0.50 11.59
N LEU A 106 -6.50 1.81 11.54
CA LEU A 106 -5.38 2.33 10.74
C LEU A 106 -4.03 2.38 11.47
N PHE A 107 -4.01 2.26 12.80
CA PHE A 107 -2.76 2.15 13.57
C PHE A 107 -3.01 1.30 14.83
N PRO A 108 -2.62 0.00 14.88
CA PRO A 108 -2.40 -0.62 16.17
C PRO A 108 -1.32 0.21 16.90
N PRO A 109 -1.43 0.47 18.22
CA PRO A 109 -0.33 1.07 18.95
C PRO A 109 0.86 0.12 18.80
N GLY A 110 1.91 0.59 18.12
CA GLY A 110 3.19 -0.11 18.08
C GLY A 110 3.76 -0.28 19.49
N PRO A 111 4.72 -1.19 19.66
CA PRO A 111 5.37 -1.43 20.95
C PRO A 111 6.02 -0.18 21.55
#